data_AF-A0A1Y3NA54-F1
#
_entry.id   AF-A0A1Y3NA54-F1
#
_cell.length_a   1.000
_cell.length_b   1.000
_cell.length_c   1.000
_cell.angle_alpha   90.00
_cell.angle_beta   90.00
_cell.angle_gamma   90.00
#
_symmetry.space_group_name_H-M   'P 1'
#
loop_
_entity.id
_entity.type
_entity.pdbx_description
1 polymer ?
#
loop_
_entity_poly.entity_id
_entity_poly.type
_entity_poly.pdbx_seq_one_letter_code
_entity_poly.pdbx_strand_id
1 'polypeptide(L)'
;MIDAGSTGSRIHVYRFNYCNLSPTLEDETFKEIKPGLSAFPDKLQGCTPIAVKATAGLRLLGEQKSEAILKAVEDKIKNEYPFNLPKENGVIVMGGKDEGK
;
A
#
# COMPACT_ATOMS: atom_id res chain seq x y z
N MET A 1 -4.62 3.31 5.11
CA MET A 1 -4.05 4.50 4.45
C MET A 1 -2.54 4.34 4.37
N ILE A 2 -1.95 4.52 3.20
CA ILE A 2 -0.50 4.65 3.04
C ILE A 2 -0.25 6.14 2.75
N ASP A 3 0.59 6.78 3.55
CA ASP A 3 0.99 8.18 3.40
C ASP A 3 2.49 8.22 3.21
N ALA A 4 2.91 8.65 2.03
CA ALA A 4 4.29 8.60 1.60
C ALA A 4 4.85 10.04 1.57
N GLY A 5 5.17 10.55 2.76
CA GLY A 5 5.61 11.92 2.97
C GLY A 5 7.11 12.13 2.82
N SER A 6 7.51 13.40 2.77
CA SER A 6 8.91 13.82 2.66
C SER A 6 9.76 13.41 3.88
N THR A 7 9.22 13.61 5.07
CA THR A 7 9.90 13.31 6.35
C THR A 7 9.76 11.86 6.80
N GLY A 8 8.77 11.13 6.29
CA GLY A 8 8.51 9.74 6.67
C GLY A 8 7.39 9.12 5.84
N SER A 9 7.47 7.80 5.67
CA SER A 9 6.42 7.00 5.03
C SER A 9 5.66 6.23 6.11
N ARG A 10 4.34 6.27 6.05
CA ARG A 10 3.42 5.83 7.10
C ARG A 10 2.39 4.88 6.53
N ILE A 11 2.02 3.87 7.31
CA ILE A 11 0.85 3.05 7.08
C ILE A 11 -0.06 3.11 8.30
N HIS A 12 -1.33 3.41 8.06
CA HIS A 12 -2.42 3.25 9.00
C HIS A 12 -3.32 2.12 8.49
N VAL A 13 -3.62 1.14 9.33
CA VAL A 13 -4.62 0.11 9.06
C VAL A 13 -5.73 0.31 10.07
N TYR A 14 -6.95 0.55 9.58
CA TYR A 14 -8.12 0.75 10.43
C TYR A 14 -9.03 -0.46 10.32
N ARG A 15 -9.55 -0.94 11.45
CA ARG A 15 -10.61 -1.95 11.51
C ARG A 15 -11.87 -1.29 12.04
N PHE A 16 -12.94 -1.31 11.24
CA PHE A 16 -14.23 -0.76 11.62
C PHE A 16 -15.27 -1.88 11.76
N ASN A 17 -16.12 -1.75 12.78
CA ASN A 17 -17.28 -2.61 13.00
C ASN A 17 -18.54 -1.92 12.50
N TYR A 18 -19.23 -2.61 11.58
CA TYR A 18 -20.45 -2.16 10.91
C TYR A 18 -21.72 -2.86 11.42
N CYS A 19 -21.66 -3.58 12.54
CA CYS A 19 -22.83 -4.27 13.11
C CYS A 19 -23.80 -3.32 13.84
N ASN A 20 -23.43 -2.05 14.04
CA ASN A 20 -24.26 -1.02 14.67
C ASN A 20 -24.78 0.01 13.66
N LEU A 21 -25.76 0.83 14.07
CA LEU A 21 -26.34 1.91 13.25
C LEU A 21 -25.29 2.93 12.73
N SER A 22 -24.14 3.00 13.39
CA SER A 22 -23.00 3.81 12.98
C SER A 22 -21.72 2.98 13.06
N PRO A 23 -20.83 3.05 12.06
CA PRO A 23 -19.56 2.35 12.09
C PRO A 23 -18.73 2.78 13.29
N THR A 24 -18.15 1.82 14.01
CA THR A 24 -17.27 2.08 15.16
C THR A 24 -15.86 1.65 14.83
N LEU A 25 -14.86 2.49 15.13
CA LEU A 25 -13.45 2.12 14.98
C LEU A 25 -13.08 1.15 16.11
N GLU A 26 -12.63 -0.06 15.76
CA GLU A 26 -12.21 -1.09 16.73
C GLU A 26 -10.70 -1.12 16.93
N ASP A 27 -9.92 -0.89 15.87
CA ASP A 27 -8.47 -0.95 15.92
C ASP A 27 -7.84 0.02 14.91
N GLU A 28 -6.73 0.63 15.31
CA GLU A 28 -5.83 1.37 14.44
C GLU A 28 -4.40 0.85 14.63
N THR A 29 -3.82 0.32 13.56
CA THR A 29 -2.39 -0.01 13.51
C THR A 29 -1.65 1.08 12.74
N PHE A 30 -0.68 1.74 13.39
CA PHE A 30 0.19 2.73 12.78
C PHE A 30 1.63 2.25 12.71
N LYS A 31 2.28 2.47 11.56
CA LYS A 31 3.73 2.25 11.41
C LYS A 31 4.34 3.34 10.54
N GLU A 32 5.46 3.89 10.99
CA GLU A 32 6.23 4.89 10.27
C GLU A 32 7.66 4.40 10.03
N ILE A 33 8.20 4.70 8.85
CA ILE A 33 9.61 4.50 8.52
C ILE A 33 10.23 5.84 8.11
N LYS A 34 11.51 6.01 8.48
CA LYS A 34 12.34 7.18 8.13
C LYS A 34 13.66 6.73 7.47
N PRO A 35 14.24 7.54 6.57
CA PRO A 35 13.68 8.79 6.05
C PRO A 35 12.53 8.56 5.06
N GLY A 36 11.73 9.59 4.80
CA GLY A 36 10.61 9.53 3.84
C GLY A 36 11.08 9.54 2.38
N LEU A 37 10.11 9.51 1.45
CA LEU A 37 10.41 9.40 0.02
C LEU A 37 11.18 10.58 -0.57
N SER A 38 11.10 11.77 0.03
CA SER A 38 11.87 12.93 -0.46
C SER A 38 13.35 12.90 -0.09
N ALA A 39 13.79 11.94 0.74
CA ALA A 39 15.23 11.75 0.95
C ALA A 39 15.90 11.11 -0.27
N PHE A 40 15.12 10.53 -1.19
CA PHE A 40 15.61 10.08 -2.48
C PHE A 40 15.77 11.28 -3.42
N PRO A 41 16.97 11.49 -4.00
CA PRO A 41 17.20 12.61 -4.92
C PRO A 41 16.20 12.61 -6.08
N ASP A 42 15.62 13.76 -6.42
CA ASP A 42 14.60 13.89 -7.47
C ASP A 42 15.02 13.26 -8.80
N LYS A 43 16.30 13.42 -9.17
CA LYS A 43 16.89 12.86 -10.38
C LYS A 43 16.86 11.32 -10.44
N LEU A 44 16.79 10.67 -9.28
CA LEU A 44 16.79 9.22 -9.14
C LEU A 44 15.38 8.64 -8.93
N GLN A 45 14.37 9.47 -8.61
CA GLN A 45 13.02 8.98 -8.32
C GLN A 45 12.43 8.21 -9.51
N GLY A 46 12.56 8.76 -10.73
CA GLY A 46 12.05 8.12 -11.95
C GLY A 46 12.73 6.80 -12.34
N CYS A 47 13.89 6.46 -11.77
CA CYS A 47 14.54 5.16 -11.96
C CYS A 47 14.57 4.30 -10.69
N THR A 48 13.99 4.79 -9.59
CA THR A 48 13.86 4.05 -8.33
C THR A 48 12.55 3.26 -8.35
N PRO A 49 12.59 1.93 -8.46
CA PRO A 49 11.39 1.13 -8.50
C PRO A 49 10.74 1.09 -7.11
N ILE A 50 9.43 1.31 -7.06
CA ILE A 50 8.61 1.05 -5.87
C ILE A 50 7.64 -0.09 -6.17
N ALA A 51 7.35 -0.88 -5.16
CA ALA A 51 6.39 -1.96 -5.27
C ALA A 51 5.54 -2.06 -3.99
N VAL A 52 4.26 -2.37 -4.17
CA VAL A 52 3.34 -2.68 -3.07
C VAL A 52 2.93 -4.14 -3.19
N LYS A 53 3.14 -4.88 -2.10
CA LYS A 53 2.79 -6.30 -2.03
C LYS A 53 1.78 -6.49 -0.92
N ALA A 54 0.60 -6.97 -1.29
CA ALA A 54 -0.44 -7.35 -0.36
C ALA A 54 -0.31 -8.82 0.00
N THR A 55 -0.73 -9.16 1.22
CA THR A 55 -0.63 -10.51 1.76
C THR A 55 -1.97 -11.23 1.84
N ALA A 56 -2.01 -12.41 2.47
CA ALA A 56 -3.15 -13.31 2.57
C ALA A 56 -4.47 -12.65 2.96
N GLY A 57 -4.44 -11.61 3.80
CA GLY A 57 -5.64 -10.89 4.22
C GLY A 57 -6.41 -10.26 3.06
N LEU A 58 -5.71 -9.77 2.03
CA LEU A 58 -6.39 -9.22 0.84
C LEU A 58 -7.13 -10.31 0.06
N ARG A 59 -6.52 -11.51 -0.08
CA ARG A 59 -7.12 -12.65 -0.80
C ARG A 59 -8.48 -13.05 -0.23
N LEU A 60 -8.68 -12.88 1.08
CA LEU A 60 -9.93 -13.23 1.77
C LEU A 60 -11.13 -12.39 1.30
N LEU A 61 -10.90 -11.25 0.63
CA LEU A 61 -11.97 -10.40 0.10
C LEU A 61 -12.57 -10.94 -1.21
N GLY A 62 -11.96 -11.97 -1.81
CA GLY A 62 -12.31 -12.47 -3.14
C GLY A 62 -11.61 -11.69 -4.25
N GLU A 63 -11.53 -12.30 -5.44
CA GLU A 63 -10.75 -11.83 -6.58
C GLU A 63 -11.12 -10.41 -7.01
N GLN A 64 -12.39 -10.16 -7.34
CA GLN A 64 -12.84 -8.85 -7.84
C GLN A 64 -12.56 -7.69 -6.88
N LYS A 65 -12.79 -7.88 -5.57
CA LYS A 65 -12.53 -6.83 -4.57
C LYS A 65 -11.04 -6.62 -4.37
N SER A 66 -10.27 -7.70 -4.36
CA SER A 66 -8.80 -7.64 -4.25
C SER A 66 -8.22 -6.88 -5.44
N GLU A 67 -8.61 -7.21 -6.66
CA GLU A 67 -8.16 -6.53 -7.89
C GLU A 67 -8.54 -5.06 -7.92
N ALA A 68 -9.77 -4.72 -7.52
CA ALA A 68 -10.20 -3.32 -7.43
C ALA A 68 -9.32 -2.51 -6.47
N ILE A 69 -8.94 -3.09 -5.33
CA ILE A 69 -8.05 -2.46 -4.36
C ILE A 69 -6.64 -2.29 -4.94
N LEU A 70 -6.08 -3.34 -5.56
CA LEU A 70 -4.74 -3.28 -6.17
C LEU A 70 -4.68 -2.23 -7.28
N LYS A 71 -5.73 -2.15 -8.11
CA LYS A 71 -5.84 -1.14 -9.17
C LYS A 71 -5.91 0.27 -8.60
N ALA A 72 -6.70 0.49 -7.55
CA ALA A 72 -6.76 1.80 -6.89
C ALA A 72 -5.40 2.21 -6.31
N VAL A 73 -4.64 1.26 -5.75
CA VAL A 73 -3.27 1.49 -5.26
C VAL A 73 -2.32 1.82 -6.42
N GLU A 74 -2.38 1.07 -7.52
CA GLU A 74 -1.57 1.30 -8.71
C GLU A 74 -1.83 2.70 -9.32
N ASP A 75 -3.09 3.08 -9.49
CA ASP A 75 -3.50 4.38 -10.01
C ASP A 75 -3.03 5.51 -9.09
N LYS A 76 -3.21 5.36 -7.76
CA LYS A 76 -2.73 6.33 -6.76
C LYS A 76 -1.22 6.53 -6.87
N ILE A 77 -0.45 5.44 -7.00
CA ILE A 77 1.01 5.50 -7.10
C ILE A 77 1.43 6.24 -8.37
N LYS A 78 0.87 5.86 -9.53
CA LYS A 78 1.21 6.46 -10.83
C LYS A 78 0.89 7.94 -10.92
N ASN A 79 -0.20 8.37 -10.27
CA ASN A 79 -0.69 9.74 -10.40
C ASN A 79 -0.08 10.71 -9.37
N GLU A 80 0.33 10.22 -8.20
CA GLU A 80 0.77 11.11 -7.10
C GLU A 80 2.25 11.01 -6.76
N TYR A 81 2.97 10.00 -7.26
CA TYR A 81 4.36 9.76 -6.91
C TYR A 81 5.27 9.69 -8.14
N PRO A 82 6.43 10.36 -8.13
CA PRO A 82 7.37 10.44 -9.26
C PRO A 82 8.26 9.19 -9.42
N PHE A 83 7.89 8.08 -8.77
CA PHE A 83 8.69 6.86 -8.72
C PHE A 83 8.30 5.88 -9.83
N ASN A 84 9.27 5.09 -10.28
CA ASN A 84 8.99 4.03 -11.25
C ASN A 84 8.12 2.94 -10.61
N LEU A 85 6.95 2.69 -11.17
CA LEU A 85 6.15 1.52 -10.81
C LEU A 85 6.34 0.44 -11.89
N PRO A 86 7.02 -0.66 -11.59
CA PRO A 86 7.22 -1.75 -12.55
C PRO A 86 5.88 -2.27 -13.08
N LYS A 87 5.80 -2.45 -14.41
CA LYS A 87 4.61 -3.02 -15.06
C LYS A 87 4.30 -4.44 -14.59
N GLU A 88 5.34 -5.20 -14.27
CA GLU A 88 5.23 -6.53 -13.68
C GLU A 88 5.63 -6.46 -12.21
N ASN A 89 4.86 -7.12 -11.34
CA ASN A 89 5.13 -7.23 -9.90
C ASN A 89 5.18 -5.90 -9.12
N GLY A 90 4.74 -4.78 -9.72
CA GLY A 90 4.68 -3.47 -9.06
C GLY A 90 3.60 -3.40 -7.98
N VAL A 91 2.39 -3.90 -8.26
CA VAL A 91 1.32 -4.03 -7.27
C VAL A 91 0.71 -5.42 -7.37
N ILE A 92 0.97 -6.28 -6.39
CA ILE A 92 0.55 -7.69 -6.43
C ILE A 92 0.05 -8.20 -5.09
N VAL A 93 -0.73 -9.28 -5.15
CA VAL A 93 -0.93 -10.15 -3.98
C VAL A 93 0.15 -11.23 -4.01
N MET A 94 0.94 -11.35 -2.96
CA MET A 94 1.93 -12.41 -2.84
C MET A 94 1.23 -13.77 -2.82
N GLY A 95 1.91 -14.85 -3.21
CA GLY A 95 1.45 -16.21 -2.94
C GLY A 95 1.80 -16.62 -1.51
N GLY A 96 1.04 -17.54 -0.90
CA GLY A 96 1.31 -17.99 0.48
C GLY A 96 2.69 -18.62 0.68
N LYS A 97 3.31 -19.14 -0.39
CA LYS A 97 4.68 -19.68 -0.39
C LYS A 97 5.75 -18.59 -0.37
N ASP A 98 5.40 -17.35 -0.72
CA ASP A 98 6.32 -16.22 -0.85
C ASP A 98 6.25 -15.27 0.38
N GLU A 99 5.35 -15.52 1.33
CA GLU A 99 5.03 -14.64 2.48
C GLU A 99 5.89 -14.85 3.74
N GLY A 100 6.93 -15.68 3.69
CA GLY A 100 7.65 -16.12 4.91
C GLY A 100 9.17 -16.27 4.77
N LYS A 101 9.81 -15.49 3.91
CA LYS A 101 11.29 -15.40 3.86
C LYS A 101 11.79 -14.11 4.49
#